data_AF-A0A258J0L3-F1
#
_entry.id   AF-A0A258J0L3-F1
#
_cell.length_a   1.000
_cell.length_b   1.000
_cell.length_c   1.000
_cell.angle_alpha   90.00
_cell.angle_beta   90.00
_cell.angle_gamma   90.00
#
_symmetry.space_group_name_H-M   'P 1'
#
loop_
_entity.id
_entity.type
_entity.pdbx_description
1 polymer ?
#
loop_
_entity_poly.entity_id
_entity_poly.type
_entity_poly.pdbx_seq_one_letter_code
_entity_poly.pdbx_strand_id
1 'polypeptide(L)'
;MPHPPEERLDRRDFMIASARASLATLGASAALVADSGAAHAEGPVPSAAGAAPAAPSGTVYTGDTIQGKKVVSTLDVADLEPGRTHFLYFQGVQMPTGQYWYVSVTVAKGAKPGKRVVLVSGVHGDEMSSVHTVQSVMNQLDPRQMSGTVMAVTDVSRPALEGMQRRWPNEGRGADLIDMNREWPGNENGLTAPSRHAGLLFNRLLRPNADAAIDFHTGTTGFDVTAFNIGGLDVPAIKAMVELYPVGQIFDNHVYPGVLHNAFIDAGIPAFTPEIGAARVLNLEMAALFVEGTMNVLKHHGIVPGPMGRTGKDVDVFIGNSAFPILATKGGLVEHLVKLNDKVEAGQKVAVQRDSFGQVVAEYTSGVAGAVTGQRSDAMAEPGNPLVFILFHTPAQ
;
A
#
# COMPACT_ATOMS: atom_id res chain seq x y z
N MET A 1 -16.83 60.98 -3.06
CA MET A 1 -16.14 59.83 -2.43
C MET A 1 -16.57 58.58 -3.17
N PRO A 2 -15.75 58.00 -4.07
CA PRO A 2 -16.02 56.67 -4.61
C PRO A 2 -15.31 55.61 -3.74
N HIS A 3 -16.00 54.50 -3.47
CA HIS A 3 -15.47 53.33 -2.76
C HIS A 3 -14.36 52.64 -3.57
N PRO A 4 -13.35 52.04 -2.92
CA PRO A 4 -12.31 51.29 -3.61
C PRO A 4 -12.83 49.92 -4.10
N PRO A 5 -12.23 49.31 -5.12
CA PRO A 5 -12.61 47.97 -5.57
C PRO A 5 -12.10 46.92 -4.58
N GLU A 6 -12.96 45.96 -4.25
CA GLU A 6 -12.58 44.74 -3.52
C GLU A 6 -11.51 43.96 -4.28
N GLU A 7 -10.41 43.61 -3.59
CA GLU A 7 -9.44 42.62 -4.06
C GLU A 7 -10.15 41.27 -4.23
N ARG A 8 -10.55 40.95 -5.46
CA ARG A 8 -10.88 39.58 -5.83
C ARG A 8 -9.58 38.78 -5.88
N LEU A 9 -9.41 37.89 -4.91
CA LEU A 9 -8.47 36.79 -4.97
C LEU A 9 -8.63 36.06 -6.31
N ASP A 10 -7.58 36.04 -7.13
CA ASP A 10 -7.54 35.32 -8.40
C ASP A 10 -7.75 33.82 -8.11
N ARG A 11 -8.59 33.16 -8.92
CA ARG A 11 -8.82 31.71 -8.84
C ARG A 11 -7.52 30.91 -8.99
N ARG A 12 -6.48 31.49 -9.59
CA ARG A 12 -5.14 30.92 -9.65
C ARG A 12 -4.47 30.81 -8.29
N ASP A 13 -4.60 31.81 -7.43
CA ASP A 13 -3.93 31.83 -6.11
C ASP A 13 -4.64 30.90 -5.11
N PHE A 14 -5.96 30.71 -5.25
CA PHE A 14 -6.70 29.72 -4.45
C PHE A 14 -6.33 28.26 -4.81
N MET A 15 -6.02 28.01 -6.09
CA MET A 15 -5.56 26.68 -6.56
C MET A 15 -4.12 26.37 -6.12
N ILE A 16 -3.27 27.38 -6.00
CA ILE A 16 -1.88 27.21 -5.53
C ILE A 16 -1.82 27.03 -4.00
N ALA A 17 -2.68 27.72 -3.25
CA ALA A 17 -2.77 27.54 -1.80
C ALA A 17 -3.37 26.18 -1.39
N SER A 18 -4.31 25.64 -2.17
CA SER A 18 -4.89 24.30 -1.95
C SER A 18 -3.98 23.16 -2.42
N ALA A 19 -2.97 23.42 -3.26
CA ALA A 19 -1.94 22.45 -3.63
C ALA A 19 -0.97 22.11 -2.48
N ARG A 20 -0.85 22.96 -1.45
CA ARG A 20 -0.13 22.64 -0.19
C ARG A 20 -0.92 21.69 0.73
N ALA A 21 -2.20 21.43 0.43
CA ALA A 21 -3.08 20.58 1.23
C ALA A 21 -3.77 19.46 0.41
N SER A 22 -3.36 19.21 -0.84
CA SER A 22 -4.03 18.24 -1.73
C SER A 22 -3.05 17.27 -2.37
N LEU A 23 -2.66 16.22 -1.62
CA LEU A 23 -2.04 14.98 -2.14
C LEU A 23 -3.06 13.83 -2.21
N ALA A 24 -4.34 14.17 -2.33
CA ALA A 24 -5.48 13.25 -2.25
C ALA A 24 -5.67 12.33 -3.47
N THR A 25 -4.77 12.24 -4.45
CA THR A 25 -5.12 11.71 -5.78
C THR A 25 -4.27 10.59 -6.36
N LEU A 26 -3.25 10.09 -5.66
CA LEU A 26 -2.46 8.94 -6.17
C LEU A 26 -2.89 7.58 -5.59
N GLY A 27 -3.79 7.59 -4.59
CA GLY A 27 -4.51 6.41 -4.12
C GLY A 27 -6.04 6.58 -4.10
N ALA A 28 -6.57 7.70 -4.58
CA ALA A 28 -8.01 7.98 -4.59
C ALA A 28 -8.38 8.80 -5.82
N SER A 29 -9.08 8.19 -6.77
CA SER A 29 -9.90 8.96 -7.72
C SER A 29 -11.35 8.95 -7.21
N ALA A 30 -11.81 10.19 -6.97
CA ALA A 30 -13.17 10.70 -6.83
C ALA A 30 -14.14 10.05 -5.81
N ALA A 31 -14.35 10.71 -4.68
CA ALA A 31 -15.65 10.81 -4.04
C ALA A 31 -16.06 12.30 -4.02
N LEU A 32 -16.96 12.68 -4.93
CA LEU A 32 -17.62 13.98 -4.91
C LEU A 32 -18.62 14.00 -3.76
N VAL A 33 -18.45 14.93 -2.82
CA VAL A 33 -19.46 15.28 -1.83
C VAL A 33 -20.51 16.13 -2.53
N ALA A 34 -21.72 15.59 -2.69
CA ALA A 34 -22.89 16.38 -3.05
C ALA A 34 -23.43 17.05 -1.78
N ASP A 35 -23.51 18.37 -1.84
CA ASP A 35 -24.15 19.22 -0.84
C ASP A 35 -25.65 18.90 -0.77
N SER A 36 -26.13 18.50 0.40
CA SER A 36 -27.55 18.47 0.71
C SER A 36 -27.78 18.99 2.13
N GLY A 37 -28.24 20.24 2.21
CA GLY A 37 -29.18 20.78 3.18
C GLY A 37 -28.98 20.40 4.65
N ALA A 38 -28.50 21.37 5.43
CA ALA A 38 -28.44 21.32 6.88
C ALA A 38 -29.75 20.82 7.52
N ALA A 39 -29.64 19.74 8.28
CA ALA A 39 -30.57 19.41 9.36
C ALA A 39 -29.76 19.19 10.63
N HIS A 40 -30.03 20.02 11.64
CA HIS A 40 -29.40 19.98 12.96
C HIS A 40 -29.57 18.61 13.63
N ALA A 41 -28.46 18.01 14.08
CA ALA A 41 -28.46 16.99 15.13
C ALA A 41 -27.17 17.05 15.95
N GLU A 42 -27.37 17.42 17.23
CA GLU A 42 -26.61 17.19 18.46
C GLU A 42 -25.12 16.76 18.40
N GLY A 43 -24.27 17.65 18.94
CA GLY A 43 -23.20 17.41 19.94
C GLY A 43 -22.13 16.32 19.67
N PRO A 44 -20.83 16.62 19.86
CA PRO A 44 -19.79 15.61 19.70
C PRO A 44 -19.83 14.59 20.86
N VAL A 45 -20.06 13.32 20.53
CA VAL A 45 -19.86 12.19 21.44
C VAL A 45 -18.35 11.96 21.59
N PRO A 46 -17.80 11.83 22.81
CA PRO A 46 -16.38 11.60 22.99
C PRO A 46 -16.00 10.21 22.44
N SER A 47 -14.91 10.15 21.65
CA SER A 47 -14.35 8.87 21.20
C SER A 47 -13.77 8.13 22.42
N ALA A 48 -14.46 7.09 22.85
CA ALA A 48 -13.89 6.12 23.78
C ALA A 48 -12.77 5.37 23.04
N ALA A 49 -11.52 5.72 23.34
CA ALA A 49 -10.38 4.85 23.07
C ALA A 49 -10.55 3.59 23.93
N GLY A 50 -11.28 2.60 23.40
CA GLY A 50 -11.39 1.29 24.02
C GLY A 50 -10.01 0.64 24.02
N ALA A 51 -9.55 0.20 25.19
CA ALA A 51 -8.36 -0.63 25.30
C ALA A 51 -8.52 -1.83 24.35
N ALA A 52 -7.52 -2.06 23.49
CA ALA A 52 -7.52 -3.21 22.60
C ALA A 52 -7.67 -4.49 23.45
N PRO A 53 -8.61 -5.40 23.11
CA PRO A 53 -8.75 -6.66 23.82
C PRO A 53 -7.42 -7.41 23.82
N ALA A 54 -7.11 -8.07 24.94
CA ALA A 54 -5.93 -8.94 25.02
C ALA A 54 -6.01 -9.98 23.89
N ALA A 55 -4.90 -10.17 23.15
CA ALA A 55 -4.85 -11.15 22.08
C ALA A 55 -5.23 -12.54 22.65
N PRO A 56 -6.07 -13.32 21.94
CA PRO A 56 -6.36 -14.69 22.37
C PRO A 56 -5.05 -15.47 22.52
N SER A 57 -4.93 -16.23 23.60
CA SER A 57 -3.74 -17.07 23.84
C SER A 57 -3.79 -18.31 22.93
N GLY A 58 -2.87 -18.39 21.97
CA GLY A 58 -2.67 -19.56 21.12
C GLY A 58 -3.51 -19.64 19.85
N THR A 59 -3.20 -20.64 19.04
CA THR A 59 -3.84 -20.94 17.75
C THR A 59 -5.21 -21.58 17.95
N VAL A 60 -6.23 -21.02 17.30
CA VAL A 60 -7.60 -21.53 17.30
C VAL A 60 -7.93 -22.10 15.92
N TYR A 61 -8.04 -23.42 15.84
CA TYR A 61 -8.51 -24.12 14.64
C TYR A 61 -10.03 -24.15 14.59
N THR A 62 -10.62 -23.94 13.41
CA THR A 62 -12.09 -23.98 13.25
C THR A 62 -12.64 -25.40 13.16
N GLY A 63 -11.75 -26.38 12.88
CA GLY A 63 -12.10 -27.75 12.54
C GLY A 63 -12.21 -27.99 11.04
N ASP A 64 -12.30 -26.94 10.23
CA ASP A 64 -12.43 -27.05 8.78
C ASP A 64 -11.08 -27.35 8.10
N THR A 65 -11.18 -27.91 6.89
CA THR A 65 -10.06 -28.13 5.99
C THR A 65 -10.45 -27.74 4.57
N ILE A 66 -9.65 -26.92 3.92
CA ILE A 66 -9.85 -26.47 2.53
C ILE A 66 -8.66 -26.95 1.71
N GLN A 67 -8.90 -27.78 0.71
CA GLN A 67 -7.83 -28.36 -0.14
C GLN A 67 -6.67 -28.97 0.68
N GLY A 68 -7.03 -29.72 1.74
CA GLY A 68 -6.07 -30.37 2.64
C GLY A 68 -5.36 -29.43 3.64
N LYS A 69 -5.66 -28.13 3.65
CA LYS A 69 -5.08 -27.13 4.56
C LYS A 69 -6.04 -26.81 5.69
N LYS A 70 -5.53 -26.81 6.93
CA LYS A 70 -6.32 -26.49 8.12
C LYS A 70 -6.73 -25.02 8.12
N VAL A 71 -7.91 -24.75 8.68
CA VAL A 71 -8.43 -23.40 8.84
C VAL A 71 -8.26 -22.94 10.30
N VAL A 72 -7.79 -21.71 10.48
CA VAL A 72 -7.61 -21.04 11.78
C VAL A 72 -8.43 -19.75 11.85
N SER A 73 -9.01 -19.44 13.00
CA SER A 73 -9.66 -18.14 13.27
C SER A 73 -8.81 -17.21 14.16
N THR A 74 -7.72 -17.75 14.71
CA THR A 74 -6.62 -17.04 15.37
C THR A 74 -5.36 -17.87 15.18
N LEU A 75 -4.24 -17.24 14.86
CA LEU A 75 -2.96 -17.93 14.69
C LEU A 75 -1.95 -17.41 15.72
N ASP A 76 -1.28 -18.31 16.41
CA ASP A 76 -0.02 -18.05 17.11
C ASP A 76 1.07 -18.91 16.46
N VAL A 77 2.02 -18.28 15.77
CA VAL A 77 3.10 -19.01 15.10
C VAL A 77 3.98 -19.79 16.09
N ALA A 78 3.93 -19.49 17.39
CA ALA A 78 4.63 -20.25 18.43
C ALA A 78 4.13 -21.69 18.56
N ASP A 79 2.87 -21.97 18.23
CA ASP A 79 2.27 -23.31 18.33
C ASP A 79 2.61 -24.23 17.16
N LEU A 80 3.09 -23.65 16.05
CA LEU A 80 3.44 -24.43 14.86
C LEU A 80 4.73 -25.22 15.07
N GLU A 81 4.85 -26.38 14.41
CA GLU A 81 6.08 -27.17 14.51
C GLU A 81 7.28 -26.44 13.87
N PRO A 82 8.45 -26.35 14.54
CA PRO A 82 9.63 -25.70 13.99
C PRO A 82 10.28 -26.50 12.86
N GLY A 83 11.12 -25.84 12.06
CA GLY A 83 11.92 -26.47 11.00
C GLY A 83 11.11 -26.87 9.76
N ARG A 84 9.92 -26.30 9.55
CA ARG A 84 9.07 -26.58 8.38
C ARG A 84 8.23 -25.40 7.92
N THR A 85 7.68 -25.55 6.71
CA THR A 85 6.69 -24.64 6.14
C THR A 85 5.28 -25.17 6.39
N HIS A 86 4.39 -24.31 6.86
CA HIS A 86 2.98 -24.60 7.11
C HIS A 86 2.11 -23.83 6.13
N PHE A 87 1.08 -24.49 5.60
CA PHE A 87 0.07 -23.87 4.75
C PHE A 87 -1.29 -23.94 5.45
N LEU A 88 -1.88 -22.77 5.70
CA LEU A 88 -3.12 -22.61 6.44
C LEU A 88 -4.07 -21.68 5.67
N TYR A 89 -5.34 -21.75 6.00
CA TYR A 89 -6.29 -20.69 5.70
C TYR A 89 -6.67 -19.96 6.98
N PHE A 90 -6.70 -18.64 6.94
CA PHE A 90 -7.29 -17.83 7.98
C PHE A 90 -8.77 -17.55 7.65
N GLN A 91 -9.66 -17.80 8.62
CA GLN A 91 -11.08 -17.53 8.51
C GLN A 91 -11.33 -16.03 8.68
N GLY A 92 -11.66 -15.36 7.59
CA GLY A 92 -11.99 -13.95 7.53
C GLY A 92 -13.43 -13.64 7.91
N VAL A 93 -13.99 -12.61 7.26
CA VAL A 93 -15.38 -12.18 7.49
C VAL A 93 -16.37 -13.11 6.80
N GLN A 94 -17.60 -13.19 7.32
CA GLN A 94 -18.69 -13.89 6.65
C GLN A 94 -19.20 -13.14 5.41
N MET A 95 -19.56 -13.91 4.39
CA MET A 95 -20.33 -13.54 3.21
C MET A 95 -21.83 -13.43 3.54
N PRO A 96 -22.65 -12.77 2.70
CA PRO A 96 -24.08 -12.63 2.91
C PRO A 96 -24.86 -13.95 3.09
N THR A 97 -24.35 -15.05 2.53
CA THR A 97 -24.97 -16.39 2.62
C THR A 97 -24.44 -17.25 3.78
N GLY A 98 -23.62 -16.67 4.67
CA GLY A 98 -23.13 -17.32 5.89
C GLY A 98 -21.82 -18.08 5.78
N GLN A 99 -21.28 -18.27 4.56
CA GLN A 99 -19.92 -18.79 4.34
C GLN A 99 -18.85 -17.75 4.69
N TYR A 100 -17.58 -18.12 4.76
CA TYR A 100 -16.47 -17.19 5.07
C TYR A 100 -15.58 -16.90 3.87
N TRP A 101 -15.05 -15.68 3.82
CA TRP A 101 -13.86 -15.41 3.03
C TRP A 101 -12.63 -15.98 3.74
N TYR A 102 -11.81 -16.74 3.02
CA TYR A 102 -10.60 -17.36 3.55
C TYR A 102 -9.36 -16.74 2.91
N VAL A 103 -8.38 -16.41 3.75
CA VAL A 103 -7.11 -15.81 3.34
C VAL A 103 -6.00 -16.85 3.46
N SER A 104 -5.17 -16.95 2.44
CA SER A 104 -4.04 -17.85 2.33
C SER A 104 -2.90 -17.39 3.25
N VAL A 105 -2.46 -18.28 4.15
CA VAL A 105 -1.36 -18.03 5.09
C VAL A 105 -0.27 -19.08 4.90
N THR A 106 0.94 -18.63 4.62
CA THR A 106 2.13 -19.49 4.57
C THR A 106 3.08 -19.12 5.70
N VAL A 107 3.49 -20.07 6.52
CA VAL A 107 4.43 -19.82 7.64
C VAL A 107 5.67 -20.68 7.47
N ALA A 108 6.82 -20.06 7.22
CA ALA A 108 8.12 -20.68 7.31
C ALA A 108 8.66 -20.50 8.74
N LYS A 109 8.51 -21.54 9.58
CA LYS A 109 8.98 -21.50 10.97
C LYS A 109 10.35 -22.15 11.07
N GLY A 110 11.35 -21.36 11.44
CA GLY A 110 12.73 -21.80 11.60
C GLY A 110 12.89 -22.90 12.64
N ALA A 111 13.95 -23.70 12.47
CA ALA A 111 14.34 -24.73 13.44
C ALA A 111 14.81 -24.14 14.78
N LYS A 112 15.21 -22.86 14.79
CA LYS A 112 15.71 -22.14 15.96
C LYS A 112 14.80 -20.97 16.31
N PRO A 113 14.73 -20.54 17.59
CA PRO A 113 14.05 -19.30 17.97
C PRO A 113 14.68 -18.06 17.30
N GLY A 114 13.90 -17.00 17.11
CA GLY A 114 14.37 -15.76 16.47
C GLY A 114 13.24 -14.78 16.19
N LYS A 115 13.54 -13.74 15.42
CA LYS A 115 12.58 -12.69 15.05
C LYS A 115 11.46 -13.21 14.13
N ARG A 116 10.32 -12.53 14.17
CA ARG A 116 9.14 -12.83 13.35
C ARG A 116 8.92 -11.70 12.35
N VAL A 117 8.97 -12.00 11.07
CA VAL A 117 8.70 -11.03 9.99
C VAL A 117 7.42 -11.42 9.28
N VAL A 118 6.51 -10.46 9.11
CA VAL A 118 5.27 -10.63 8.36
C VAL A 118 5.37 -9.96 6.99
N LEU A 119 5.06 -10.70 5.93
CA LEU A 119 4.99 -10.23 4.56
C LEU A 119 3.53 -10.22 4.12
N VAL A 120 3.03 -9.07 3.69
CA VAL A 120 1.64 -8.91 3.28
C VAL A 120 1.56 -8.47 1.83
N SER A 121 0.65 -9.08 1.07
CA SER A 121 0.29 -8.63 -0.28
C SER A 121 -1.19 -8.84 -0.53
N GLY A 122 -1.68 -8.34 -1.67
CA GLY A 122 -3.09 -8.52 -2.04
C GLY A 122 -4.04 -7.70 -1.16
N VAL A 123 -3.59 -6.58 -0.60
CA VAL A 123 -4.47 -5.56 0.01
C VAL A 123 -5.32 -4.88 -1.08
N HIS A 124 -4.78 -4.78 -2.30
CA HIS A 124 -5.54 -4.47 -3.49
C HIS A 124 -5.53 -5.67 -4.43
N GLY A 125 -6.65 -5.90 -5.11
CA GLY A 125 -6.86 -7.10 -5.91
C GLY A 125 -6.26 -7.07 -7.31
N ASP A 126 -5.75 -5.94 -7.76
CA ASP A 126 -5.15 -5.75 -9.08
C ASP A 126 -3.61 -5.79 -9.05
N GLU A 127 -2.98 -6.01 -7.90
CA GLU A 127 -1.53 -5.83 -7.69
C GLU A 127 -0.77 -7.17 -7.71
N MET A 128 -0.71 -7.85 -8.85
CA MET A 128 -0.22 -9.25 -8.88
C MET A 128 1.31 -9.40 -8.72
N SER A 129 2.09 -8.37 -9.06
CA SER A 129 3.55 -8.42 -8.87
C SER A 129 3.95 -8.49 -7.39
N SER A 130 3.16 -7.88 -6.49
CA SER A 130 3.39 -7.97 -5.04
C SER A 130 3.16 -9.39 -4.52
N VAL A 131 2.06 -10.03 -4.93
CA VAL A 131 1.73 -11.42 -4.60
C VAL A 131 2.85 -12.38 -5.04
N HIS A 132 3.28 -12.27 -6.30
CA HIS A 132 4.35 -13.12 -6.83
C HIS A 132 5.70 -12.88 -6.12
N THR A 133 6.01 -11.63 -5.75
CA THR A 133 7.22 -11.28 -5.00
C THR A 133 7.24 -11.97 -3.65
N VAL A 134 6.15 -11.89 -2.88
CA VAL A 134 6.04 -12.56 -1.57
C VAL A 134 6.15 -14.07 -1.72
N GLN A 135 5.47 -14.67 -2.71
CA GLN A 135 5.60 -16.11 -3.00
C GLN A 135 7.03 -16.50 -3.35
N SER A 136 7.73 -15.69 -4.15
CA SER A 136 9.12 -15.92 -4.54
C SER A 136 10.08 -15.87 -3.35
N VAL A 137 9.86 -14.94 -2.42
CA VAL A 137 10.61 -14.90 -1.15
C VAL A 137 10.37 -16.19 -0.37
N MET A 138 9.11 -16.57 -0.15
CA MET A 138 8.77 -17.76 0.63
C MET A 138 9.34 -19.05 0.02
N ASN A 139 9.42 -19.16 -1.31
CA ASN A 139 10.00 -20.30 -2.01
C ASN A 139 11.52 -20.43 -1.84
N GLN A 140 12.23 -19.37 -1.44
CA GLN A 140 13.68 -19.41 -1.18
C GLN A 140 14.02 -19.81 0.26
N LEU A 141 13.03 -19.90 1.14
CA LEU A 141 13.25 -20.19 2.55
C LEU A 141 13.43 -21.69 2.79
N ASP A 142 14.50 -22.05 3.50
CA ASP A 142 14.67 -23.39 4.11
C ASP A 142 14.48 -23.28 5.64
N PRO A 143 13.29 -23.60 6.16
CA PRO A 143 13.00 -23.55 7.59
C PRO A 143 13.98 -24.32 8.47
N ARG A 144 14.65 -25.36 7.95
CA ARG A 144 15.64 -26.14 8.73
C ARG A 144 16.90 -25.34 9.04
N GLN A 145 17.18 -24.29 8.25
CA GLN A 145 18.36 -23.43 8.39
C GLN A 145 18.03 -22.06 9.01
N MET A 146 16.75 -21.74 9.17
CA MET A 146 16.28 -20.44 9.67
C MET A 146 16.24 -20.35 11.20
N SER A 147 16.31 -19.11 11.70
CA SER A 147 16.00 -18.75 13.08
C SER A 147 14.79 -17.82 13.12
N GLY A 148 13.79 -18.07 13.95
CA GLY A 148 12.56 -17.27 13.98
C GLY A 148 11.54 -17.70 12.94
N THR A 149 10.74 -16.77 12.43
CA THR A 149 9.58 -17.09 11.58
C THR A 149 9.40 -16.05 10.48
N VAL A 150 9.05 -16.49 9.27
CA VAL A 150 8.48 -15.63 8.23
C VAL A 150 7.06 -16.09 7.95
N MET A 151 6.10 -15.18 8.07
CA MET A 151 4.70 -15.43 7.73
C MET A 151 4.30 -14.57 6.54
N ALA A 152 3.73 -15.19 5.51
CA ALA A 152 3.18 -14.52 4.34
C ALA A 152 1.66 -14.61 4.32
N VAL A 153 1.00 -13.50 4.01
CA VAL A 153 -0.45 -13.39 3.81
C VAL A 153 -0.67 -12.71 2.45
N THR A 154 -1.11 -13.47 1.45
CA THR A 154 -0.92 -13.06 0.04
C THR A 154 -2.17 -12.54 -0.68
N ASP A 155 -3.34 -12.77 -0.11
CA ASP A 155 -4.66 -12.51 -0.69
C ASP A 155 -5.59 -11.83 0.34
N VAL A 156 -5.05 -10.84 1.05
CA VAL A 156 -5.74 -10.11 2.14
C VAL A 156 -7.14 -9.63 1.75
N SER A 157 -7.29 -9.10 0.53
CA SER A 157 -8.56 -8.63 -0.01
C SER A 157 -9.08 -9.57 -1.07
N ARG A 158 -9.14 -10.88 -0.75
CA ARG A 158 -9.48 -11.94 -1.71
C ARG A 158 -10.63 -11.61 -2.69
N PRO A 159 -11.77 -11.03 -2.29
CA PRO A 159 -12.84 -10.69 -3.23
C PRO A 159 -12.43 -9.68 -4.29
N ALA A 160 -11.56 -8.73 -3.94
CA ALA A 160 -10.95 -7.81 -4.90
C ALA A 160 -10.03 -8.57 -5.87
N LEU A 161 -9.23 -9.53 -5.37
CA LEU A 161 -8.32 -10.35 -6.18
C LEU A 161 -9.06 -11.23 -7.20
N GLU A 162 -10.14 -11.90 -6.78
CA GLU A 162 -10.95 -12.74 -7.68
C GLU A 162 -11.59 -11.91 -8.81
N GLY A 163 -11.86 -10.62 -8.56
CA GLY A 163 -12.31 -9.66 -9.57
C GLY A 163 -11.16 -8.98 -10.35
N MET A 164 -9.91 -9.15 -9.93
CA MET A 164 -8.74 -8.38 -10.39
C MET A 164 -9.00 -6.85 -10.32
N GLN A 165 -9.60 -6.40 -9.22
CA GLN A 165 -9.95 -5.00 -8.98
C GLN A 165 -9.21 -4.46 -7.77
N ARG A 166 -8.92 -3.17 -7.76
CA ARG A 166 -8.29 -2.51 -6.62
C ARG A 166 -9.10 -2.63 -5.32
N ARG A 167 -10.42 -2.41 -5.43
CA ARG A 167 -11.31 -2.25 -4.27
C ARG A 167 -12.15 -3.49 -4.03
N TRP A 168 -12.51 -3.71 -2.77
CA TRP A 168 -13.38 -4.79 -2.34
C TRP A 168 -14.83 -4.54 -2.77
N PRO A 169 -15.48 -5.48 -3.48
CA PRO A 169 -16.91 -5.40 -3.79
C PRO A 169 -17.77 -5.67 -2.54
N ASN A 170 -18.44 -4.63 -2.05
CA ASN A 170 -19.23 -4.69 -0.83
C ASN A 170 -20.67 -5.10 -1.16
N GLU A 171 -21.06 -6.34 -0.86
CA GLU A 171 -22.36 -6.90 -1.26
C GLU A 171 -23.53 -6.51 -0.34
N GLY A 172 -23.27 -5.90 0.83
CA GLY A 172 -24.28 -5.72 1.87
C GLY A 172 -25.31 -4.60 1.61
N ARG A 173 -25.02 -3.67 0.69
CA ARG A 173 -25.86 -2.48 0.43
C ARG A 173 -26.03 -2.15 -1.06
N GLY A 174 -25.69 -3.07 -1.97
CA GLY A 174 -25.63 -2.83 -3.43
C GLY A 174 -24.19 -2.66 -3.93
N ALA A 175 -24.00 -2.23 -5.18
CA ALA A 175 -22.67 -2.12 -5.80
C ALA A 175 -21.85 -0.96 -5.21
N ASP A 176 -21.17 -1.23 -4.10
CA ASP A 176 -20.22 -0.33 -3.46
C ASP A 176 -18.82 -0.94 -3.49
N LEU A 177 -17.80 -0.09 -3.59
CA LEU A 177 -16.39 -0.49 -3.73
C LEU A 177 -15.57 0.17 -2.63
N ILE A 178 -15.11 -0.62 -1.67
CA ILE A 178 -14.35 -0.13 -0.52
C ILE A 178 -12.87 -0.39 -0.73
N ASP A 179 -12.06 0.65 -0.59
CA ASP A 179 -10.60 0.51 -0.55
C ASP A 179 -10.20 -0.03 0.83
N MET A 180 -9.77 -1.30 0.89
CA MET A 180 -9.37 -1.94 2.14
C MET A 180 -8.13 -1.28 2.75
N ASN A 181 -7.29 -0.61 1.96
CA ASN A 181 -6.16 0.17 2.45
C ASN A 181 -6.56 1.56 3.01
N ARG A 182 -7.83 1.72 3.43
CA ARG A 182 -8.33 2.80 4.30
C ARG A 182 -9.00 2.28 5.57
N GLU A 183 -9.05 0.97 5.74
CA GLU A 183 -9.79 0.33 6.83
C GLU A 183 -8.89 -0.05 8.00
N TRP A 184 -7.56 0.02 7.90
CA TRP A 184 -6.65 -0.47 8.93
C TRP A 184 -6.62 0.41 10.18
N PRO A 185 -6.51 -0.16 11.40
CA PRO A 185 -6.40 -1.58 11.75
C PRO A 185 -7.72 -2.36 11.68
N GLY A 186 -8.82 -1.69 11.35
CA GLY A 186 -10.16 -2.27 11.23
C GLY A 186 -10.89 -2.36 12.55
N ASN A 187 -12.12 -2.85 12.47
CA ASN A 187 -12.98 -3.08 13.61
C ASN A 187 -13.73 -4.39 13.40
N GLU A 188 -13.48 -5.41 14.23
CA GLU A 188 -14.15 -6.71 14.13
C GLU A 188 -15.68 -6.62 14.23
N ASN A 189 -16.21 -5.56 14.84
CA ASN A 189 -17.64 -5.24 14.93
C ASN A 189 -18.05 -4.08 13.98
N GLY A 190 -17.20 -3.72 13.03
CA GLY A 190 -17.42 -2.66 12.06
C GLY A 190 -18.66 -2.89 11.19
N LEU A 191 -19.21 -1.81 10.65
CA LEU A 191 -20.44 -1.86 9.86
C LEU A 191 -20.25 -2.58 8.51
N THR A 192 -19.09 -2.40 7.88
CA THR A 192 -18.78 -2.97 6.56
C THR A 192 -18.01 -4.28 6.69
N ALA A 193 -18.14 -5.17 5.71
CA ALA A 193 -17.39 -6.42 5.69
C ALA A 193 -15.85 -6.19 5.62
N PRO A 194 -15.33 -5.23 4.81
CA PRO A 194 -13.90 -4.89 4.83
C PRO A 194 -13.38 -4.41 6.19
N SER A 195 -14.13 -3.56 6.90
CA SER A 195 -13.73 -3.08 8.24
C SER A 195 -13.61 -4.23 9.24
N ARG A 196 -14.57 -5.17 9.23
CA ARG A 196 -14.51 -6.40 10.04
C ARG A 196 -13.37 -7.31 9.63
N HIS A 197 -13.15 -7.45 8.33
CA HIS A 197 -12.09 -8.30 7.81
C HIS A 197 -10.71 -7.79 8.20
N ALA A 198 -10.46 -6.49 8.04
CA ALA A 198 -9.24 -5.81 8.49
C ALA A 198 -9.02 -6.01 9.99
N GLY A 199 -10.06 -5.83 10.81
CA GLY A 199 -10.00 -6.04 12.26
C GLY A 199 -9.63 -7.48 12.64
N LEU A 200 -10.26 -8.47 11.99
CA LEU A 200 -9.98 -9.89 12.23
C LEU A 200 -8.53 -10.25 11.85
N LEU A 201 -8.09 -9.82 10.67
CA LEU A 201 -6.73 -10.07 10.20
C LEU A 201 -5.70 -9.38 11.10
N PHE A 202 -5.89 -8.09 11.38
CA PHE A 202 -4.90 -7.33 12.13
C PHE A 202 -4.76 -7.87 13.56
N ASN A 203 -5.88 -8.08 14.27
CA ASN A 203 -5.85 -8.45 15.69
C ASN A 203 -5.53 -9.93 15.93
N ARG A 204 -5.94 -10.83 15.04
CA ARG A 204 -5.89 -12.29 15.27
C ARG A 204 -4.88 -13.04 14.39
N LEU A 205 -4.27 -12.35 13.43
CA LEU A 205 -3.29 -12.95 12.52
C LEU A 205 -2.02 -12.09 12.43
N LEU A 206 -2.12 -10.84 12.00
CA LEU A 206 -0.95 -10.04 11.61
C LEU A 206 -0.16 -9.50 12.82
N ARG A 207 -0.77 -8.62 13.62
CA ARG A 207 -0.13 -7.96 14.76
C ARG A 207 0.48 -8.94 15.77
N PRO A 208 -0.23 -9.99 16.26
CA PRO A 208 0.33 -10.84 17.31
C PRO A 208 1.55 -11.65 16.85
N ASN A 209 1.79 -11.78 15.54
CA ASN A 209 2.83 -12.61 14.95
C ASN A 209 4.00 -11.82 14.34
N ALA A 210 4.07 -10.50 14.54
CA ALA A 210 5.07 -9.64 13.90
C ALA A 210 6.00 -8.94 14.90
N ASP A 211 7.31 -9.01 14.64
CA ASP A 211 8.32 -8.10 15.22
C ASP A 211 8.76 -7.03 14.21
N ALA A 212 8.53 -7.27 12.91
CA ALA A 212 8.61 -6.33 11.81
C ALA A 212 7.65 -6.78 10.68
N ALA A 213 7.21 -5.85 9.83
CA ALA A 213 6.28 -6.16 8.73
C ALA A 213 6.64 -5.44 7.43
N ILE A 214 6.25 -6.02 6.30
CA ILE A 214 6.43 -5.44 4.97
C ILE A 214 5.14 -5.63 4.19
N ASP A 215 4.56 -4.53 3.72
CA ASP A 215 3.27 -4.49 3.02
C ASP A 215 3.51 -4.14 1.55
N PHE A 216 3.46 -5.14 0.66
CA PHE A 216 3.85 -5.03 -0.74
C PHE A 216 2.68 -4.59 -1.63
N HIS A 217 2.90 -3.54 -2.42
CA HIS A 217 1.93 -2.94 -3.33
C HIS A 217 2.49 -2.83 -4.76
N THR A 218 1.63 -2.36 -5.66
CA THR A 218 2.01 -1.80 -6.96
C THR A 218 1.29 -0.47 -7.14
N GLY A 219 1.51 0.20 -8.28
CA GLY A 219 0.58 1.23 -8.75
C GLY A 219 -0.85 0.70 -8.88
N THR A 220 -1.82 1.59 -9.07
CA THR A 220 -3.23 1.22 -9.32
C THR A 220 -3.44 0.90 -10.80
N THR A 221 -4.49 0.13 -11.14
CA THR A 221 -4.88 -0.07 -12.55
C THR A 221 -4.96 1.28 -13.28
N GLY A 222 -4.28 1.38 -14.43
CA GLY A 222 -4.20 2.59 -15.23
C GLY A 222 -3.14 3.59 -14.80
N PHE A 223 -2.30 3.26 -13.81
CA PHE A 223 -1.24 4.11 -13.32
C PHE A 223 0.01 3.30 -12.92
N ASP A 224 1.07 3.47 -13.69
CA ASP A 224 2.34 2.77 -13.51
C ASP A 224 3.23 3.55 -12.54
N VAL A 225 4.07 2.83 -11.81
CA VAL A 225 5.06 3.42 -10.91
C VAL A 225 6.44 2.79 -11.12
N THR A 226 7.48 3.45 -10.63
CA THR A 226 8.85 2.92 -10.61
C THR A 226 8.99 1.78 -9.59
N ALA A 227 10.16 1.16 -9.52
CA ALA A 227 10.53 0.35 -8.36
C ALA A 227 10.94 1.31 -7.23
N PHE A 228 10.09 1.46 -6.21
CA PHE A 228 10.39 2.34 -5.07
C PHE A 228 9.88 1.79 -3.74
N ASN A 229 10.42 2.32 -2.65
CA ASN A 229 9.95 2.05 -1.29
C ASN A 229 9.37 3.33 -0.68
N ILE A 230 8.38 3.17 0.20
CA ILE A 230 7.78 4.23 0.99
C ILE A 230 7.95 3.88 2.47
N GLY A 231 8.46 4.82 3.27
CA GLY A 231 8.53 4.69 4.72
C GLY A 231 9.24 5.87 5.40
N GLY A 232 8.90 6.15 6.66
CA GLY A 232 9.51 7.22 7.44
C GLY A 232 10.93 6.88 7.86
N LEU A 233 11.93 7.55 7.27
CA LEU A 233 13.35 7.27 7.50
C LEU A 233 13.88 7.88 8.82
N ASP A 234 13.09 8.71 9.49
CA ASP A 234 13.32 9.17 10.85
C ASP A 234 13.20 8.05 11.89
N VAL A 235 12.50 6.96 11.57
CA VAL A 235 12.43 5.76 12.41
C VAL A 235 13.61 4.83 12.07
N PRO A 236 14.60 4.64 12.97
CA PRO A 236 15.84 3.92 12.62
C PRO A 236 15.62 2.48 12.16
N ALA A 237 14.65 1.78 12.74
CA ALA A 237 14.33 0.40 12.35
C ALA A 237 13.71 0.32 10.94
N ILE A 238 12.89 1.30 10.56
CA ILE A 238 12.30 1.39 9.21
C ILE A 238 13.40 1.74 8.20
N LYS A 239 14.20 2.76 8.49
CA LYS A 239 15.34 3.16 7.67
C LYS A 239 16.28 1.99 7.38
N ALA A 240 16.63 1.23 8.41
CA ALA A 240 17.50 0.06 8.29
C ALA A 240 16.94 -1.01 7.36
N MET A 241 15.61 -1.18 7.26
CA MET A 241 14.99 -2.12 6.33
C MET A 241 14.87 -1.55 4.91
N VAL A 242 14.39 -0.32 4.78
CA VAL A 242 14.14 0.33 3.48
C VAL A 242 15.43 0.44 2.65
N GLU A 243 16.55 0.78 3.28
CA GLU A 243 17.84 0.93 2.60
C GLU A 243 18.46 -0.40 2.10
N LEU A 244 17.93 -1.54 2.52
CA LEU A 244 18.42 -2.85 2.10
C LEU A 244 17.93 -3.29 0.72
N TYR A 245 17.07 -2.49 0.08
CA TYR A 245 16.50 -2.79 -1.23
C TYR A 245 17.30 -2.12 -2.36
N PRO A 246 17.70 -2.86 -3.41
CA PRO A 246 18.36 -2.30 -4.58
C PRO A 246 17.33 -1.68 -5.55
N VAL A 247 16.56 -0.71 -5.07
CA VAL A 247 15.50 0.00 -5.84
C VAL A 247 15.92 1.43 -6.16
N GLY A 248 15.39 2.00 -7.25
CA GLY A 248 15.87 3.29 -7.77
C GLY A 248 15.44 4.51 -6.96
N GLN A 249 14.37 4.39 -6.16
CA GLN A 249 13.79 5.53 -5.46
C GLN A 249 13.30 5.15 -4.05
N ILE A 250 13.37 6.11 -3.11
CA ILE A 250 12.76 6.02 -1.79
C ILE A 250 11.93 7.29 -1.56
N PHE A 251 10.67 7.11 -1.16
CA PHE A 251 9.83 8.18 -0.66
C PHE A 251 9.85 8.17 0.87
N ASP A 252 10.61 9.11 1.45
CA ASP A 252 10.70 9.36 2.89
C ASP A 252 9.42 10.06 3.38
N ASN A 253 8.45 9.25 3.80
CA ASN A 253 7.13 9.73 4.19
C ASN A 253 6.41 8.71 5.10
N HIS A 254 5.70 9.20 6.12
CA HIS A 254 4.80 8.41 6.96
C HIS A 254 3.42 8.18 6.32
N VAL A 255 3.18 8.70 5.11
CA VAL A 255 1.97 8.51 4.32
C VAL A 255 0.72 8.97 5.08
N TYR A 256 -0.41 8.27 4.99
CA TYR A 256 -1.70 8.66 5.56
C TYR A 256 -2.21 7.65 6.61
N PRO A 257 -3.01 8.09 7.59
CA PRO A 257 -3.70 7.17 8.51
C PRO A 257 -4.60 6.18 7.75
N GLY A 258 -4.74 4.96 8.28
CA GLY A 258 -5.64 3.94 7.71
C GLY A 258 -5.01 2.96 6.71
N VAL A 259 -3.71 3.10 6.41
CA VAL A 259 -2.92 2.09 5.67
C VAL A 259 -2.34 1.03 6.59
N LEU A 260 -2.05 -0.15 6.05
CA LEU A 260 -1.59 -1.29 6.84
C LEU A 260 -0.22 -1.06 7.50
N HIS A 261 0.78 -0.52 6.79
CA HIS A 261 2.09 -0.29 7.40
C HIS A 261 2.01 0.70 8.58
N ASN A 262 1.16 1.72 8.50
CA ASN A 262 0.93 2.63 9.63
C ASN A 262 0.20 1.96 10.78
N ALA A 263 -0.77 1.08 10.51
CA ALA A 263 -1.40 0.30 11.58
C ALA A 263 -0.37 -0.58 12.33
N PHE A 264 0.62 -1.15 11.64
CA PHE A 264 1.75 -1.83 12.30
C PHE A 264 2.60 -0.86 13.13
N ILE A 265 2.96 0.30 12.59
CA ILE A 265 3.77 1.32 13.28
C ILE A 265 3.06 1.81 14.54
N ASP A 266 1.76 2.10 14.47
CA ASP A 266 0.92 2.48 15.61
C ASP A 266 0.85 1.39 16.69
N ALA A 267 0.99 0.12 16.29
CA ALA A 267 1.11 -1.03 17.19
C ALA A 267 2.55 -1.28 17.70
N GLY A 268 3.51 -0.42 17.36
CA GLY A 268 4.91 -0.52 17.77
C GLY A 268 5.75 -1.49 16.93
N ILE A 269 5.27 -1.88 15.74
CA ILE A 269 5.93 -2.83 14.84
C ILE A 269 6.49 -2.04 13.65
N PRO A 270 7.81 -2.00 13.42
CA PRO A 270 8.38 -1.29 12.28
C PRO A 270 7.89 -1.91 10.97
N ALA A 271 7.39 -1.07 10.06
CA ALA A 271 6.86 -1.49 8.77
C ALA A 271 7.08 -0.44 7.69
N PHE A 272 7.05 -0.86 6.43
CA PHE A 272 7.16 0.02 5.26
C PHE A 272 6.50 -0.64 4.04
N THR A 273 6.38 0.10 2.94
CA THR A 273 5.70 -0.35 1.74
C THR A 273 6.62 -0.35 0.51
N PRO A 274 6.94 -1.52 -0.04
CA PRO A 274 7.53 -1.65 -1.37
C PRO A 274 6.48 -1.54 -2.49
N GLU A 275 6.82 -0.87 -3.58
CA GLU A 275 5.94 -0.59 -4.72
C GLU A 275 6.53 -1.15 -6.02
N ILE A 276 5.87 -2.19 -6.57
CA ILE A 276 6.42 -3.06 -7.63
C ILE A 276 5.77 -2.80 -8.99
N GLY A 277 5.87 -1.56 -9.47
CA GLY A 277 5.52 -1.26 -10.85
C GLY A 277 4.02 -1.16 -11.10
N ALA A 278 3.57 -1.52 -12.30
CA ALA A 278 2.18 -1.40 -12.71
C ALA A 278 1.27 -2.48 -12.09
N ALA A 279 0.03 -2.10 -11.76
CA ALA A 279 -1.04 -3.09 -11.52
C ALA A 279 -1.37 -3.89 -12.79
N ARG A 280 -1.94 -5.08 -12.58
CA ARG A 280 -2.40 -6.03 -13.60
C ARG A 280 -1.31 -6.49 -14.57
N VAL A 281 -0.05 -6.17 -14.29
CA VAL A 281 1.13 -6.65 -14.98
C VAL A 281 1.96 -7.46 -13.99
N LEU A 282 2.41 -8.64 -14.44
CA LEU A 282 3.38 -9.43 -13.70
C LEU A 282 4.78 -9.06 -14.17
N ASN A 283 5.46 -8.17 -13.44
CA ASN A 283 6.80 -7.69 -13.76
C ASN A 283 7.87 -8.49 -12.99
N LEU A 284 8.36 -9.57 -13.60
CA LEU A 284 9.32 -10.48 -12.98
C LEU A 284 10.70 -9.83 -12.73
N GLU A 285 11.13 -8.95 -13.63
CA GLU A 285 12.42 -8.25 -13.49
C GLU A 285 12.40 -7.30 -12.30
N MET A 286 11.30 -6.53 -12.15
CA MET A 286 11.13 -5.63 -11.02
C MET A 286 10.94 -6.41 -9.71
N ALA A 287 10.13 -7.47 -9.72
CA ALA A 287 9.93 -8.35 -8.56
C ALA A 287 11.26 -8.89 -8.02
N ALA A 288 12.23 -9.21 -8.88
CA ALA A 288 13.54 -9.70 -8.45
C ALA A 288 14.29 -8.71 -7.53
N LEU A 289 14.15 -7.39 -7.75
CA LEU A 289 14.75 -6.36 -6.88
C LEU A 289 14.16 -6.42 -5.47
N PHE A 290 12.84 -6.57 -5.38
CA PHE A 290 12.12 -6.64 -4.11
C PHE A 290 12.32 -7.97 -3.38
N VAL A 291 12.47 -9.08 -4.12
CA VAL A 291 12.91 -10.36 -3.56
C VAL A 291 14.29 -10.21 -2.93
N GLU A 292 15.27 -9.63 -3.64
CA GLU A 292 16.63 -9.42 -3.13
C GLU A 292 16.63 -8.55 -1.86
N GLY A 293 15.92 -7.42 -1.87
CA GLY A 293 15.79 -6.54 -0.71
C GLY A 293 15.09 -7.20 0.48
N THR A 294 14.05 -8.00 0.24
CA THR A 294 13.36 -8.73 1.31
C THR A 294 14.26 -9.79 1.92
N MET A 295 15.02 -10.52 1.11
CA MET A 295 16.02 -11.48 1.62
C MET A 295 17.11 -10.77 2.44
N ASN A 296 17.48 -9.54 2.10
CA ASN A 296 18.37 -8.74 2.92
C ASN A 296 17.75 -8.36 4.28
N VAL A 297 16.48 -7.95 4.31
CA VAL A 297 15.76 -7.69 5.58
C VAL A 297 15.71 -8.95 6.46
N LEU A 298 15.43 -10.12 5.87
CA LEU A 298 15.43 -11.39 6.61
C LEU A 298 16.82 -11.72 7.18
N LYS A 299 17.89 -11.48 6.44
CA LYS A 299 19.28 -11.63 6.93
C LYS A 299 19.63 -10.60 8.00
N HIS A 300 19.14 -9.36 7.87
CA HIS A 300 19.36 -8.28 8.84
C HIS A 300 18.78 -8.66 10.21
N HIS A 301 17.61 -9.28 10.22
CA HIS A 301 16.99 -9.81 11.44
C HIS A 301 17.53 -11.17 11.90
N GLY A 302 18.55 -11.71 11.24
CA GLY A 302 19.17 -13.00 11.58
C GLY A 302 18.28 -14.22 11.28
N ILE A 303 17.24 -14.06 10.47
CA ILE A 303 16.30 -15.14 10.14
C ILE A 303 16.92 -16.10 9.14
N VAL A 304 17.53 -15.56 8.09
CA VAL A 304 18.21 -16.32 7.04
C VAL A 304 19.73 -16.10 7.17
N PRO A 305 20.55 -17.16 7.15
CA PRO A 305 22.01 -17.00 7.17
C PRO A 305 22.55 -16.53 5.82
N GLY A 306 23.80 -16.03 5.83
CA GLY A 306 24.55 -15.70 4.62
C GLY A 306 24.73 -14.19 4.38
N PRO A 307 25.53 -13.82 3.36
CA PRO A 307 25.84 -12.43 3.07
C PRO A 307 24.64 -11.68 2.49
N MET A 308 24.60 -10.37 2.70
CA MET A 308 23.67 -9.47 2.01
C MET A 308 23.92 -9.48 0.50
N GLY A 309 22.85 -9.36 -0.28
CA GLY A 309 22.94 -9.01 -1.69
C GLY A 309 23.15 -7.51 -1.87
N ARG A 310 22.80 -6.99 -3.04
CA ARG A 310 22.79 -5.55 -3.33
C ARG A 310 21.75 -4.84 -2.46
N THR A 311 22.07 -3.61 -2.11
CA THR A 311 21.27 -2.71 -1.29
C THR A 311 21.08 -1.38 -2.00
N GLY A 312 20.35 -0.45 -1.38
CA GLY A 312 20.24 0.92 -1.87
C GLY A 312 21.60 1.63 -1.98
N LYS A 313 22.64 1.20 -1.25
CA LYS A 313 23.98 1.79 -1.37
C LYS A 313 24.71 1.38 -2.65
N ASP A 314 24.27 0.30 -3.29
CA ASP A 314 24.88 -0.25 -4.50
C ASP A 314 24.22 0.31 -5.78
N VAL A 315 23.22 1.19 -5.64
CA VAL A 315 22.50 1.83 -6.74
C VAL A 315 22.37 3.34 -6.47
N ASP A 316 22.20 4.15 -7.53
CA ASP A 316 22.02 5.61 -7.40
C ASP A 316 20.57 5.92 -6.97
N VAL A 317 20.26 5.68 -5.69
CA VAL A 317 18.90 5.87 -5.15
C VAL A 317 18.55 7.35 -5.07
N PHE A 318 17.45 7.73 -5.71
CA PHE A 318 16.84 9.04 -5.50
C PHE A 318 15.94 9.02 -4.26
N ILE A 319 16.30 9.80 -3.23
CA ILE A 319 15.50 9.93 -2.01
C ILE A 319 14.75 11.27 -2.05
N GLY A 320 13.42 11.22 -2.13
CA GLY A 320 12.56 12.39 -1.97
C GLY A 320 11.76 12.32 -0.69
N ASN A 321 11.46 13.49 -0.11
CA ASN A 321 10.61 13.62 1.07
C ASN A 321 9.26 14.29 0.74
N SER A 322 9.00 14.57 -0.54
CA SER A 322 7.75 15.16 -1.01
C SER A 322 7.43 14.71 -2.43
N ALA A 323 6.14 14.74 -2.77
CA ALA A 323 5.63 14.32 -4.08
C ALA A 323 4.75 15.42 -4.69
N PHE A 324 4.88 15.64 -5.99
CA PHE A 324 4.12 16.65 -6.74
C PHE A 324 3.23 15.96 -7.79
N PRO A 325 1.91 15.83 -7.54
CA PRO A 325 0.99 15.23 -8.49
C PRO A 325 0.61 16.25 -9.58
N ILE A 326 0.65 15.81 -10.83
CA ILE A 326 0.20 16.57 -11.99
C ILE A 326 -1.13 15.98 -12.42
N LEU A 327 -2.20 16.75 -12.23
CA LEU A 327 -3.56 16.30 -12.48
C LEU A 327 -4.07 16.82 -13.82
N ALA A 328 -4.81 15.98 -14.53
CA ALA A 328 -5.53 16.40 -15.72
C ALA A 328 -6.52 17.52 -15.38
N THR A 329 -6.65 18.47 -16.28
CA THR A 329 -7.60 19.59 -16.19
C THR A 329 -8.64 19.53 -17.31
N LYS A 330 -8.43 18.65 -18.28
CA LYS A 330 -9.29 18.39 -19.43
C LYS A 330 -9.53 16.90 -19.58
N GLY A 331 -10.55 16.55 -20.35
CA GLY A 331 -10.77 15.20 -20.83
C GLY A 331 -10.01 14.96 -22.13
N GLY A 332 -9.60 13.73 -22.40
CA GLY A 332 -8.99 13.35 -23.68
C GLY A 332 -7.81 12.38 -23.58
N LEU A 333 -7.21 12.11 -24.73
CA LEU A 333 -6.04 11.27 -24.92
C LEU A 333 -4.79 11.93 -24.32
N VAL A 334 -4.02 11.18 -23.53
CA VAL A 334 -2.82 11.66 -22.85
C VAL A 334 -1.57 11.24 -23.63
N GLU A 335 -0.76 12.22 -24.01
CA GLU A 335 0.57 12.02 -24.59
C GLU A 335 1.63 12.42 -23.56
N HIS A 336 2.34 11.44 -23.01
CA HIS A 336 3.44 11.71 -22.10
C HIS A 336 4.73 12.08 -22.84
N LEU A 337 5.45 13.07 -22.31
CA LEU A 337 6.73 13.57 -22.83
C LEU A 337 7.93 13.15 -21.98
N VAL A 338 7.67 12.39 -20.92
CA VAL A 338 8.65 11.85 -19.97
C VAL A 338 8.32 10.37 -19.71
N LYS A 339 9.28 9.65 -19.15
CA LYS A 339 9.14 8.25 -18.73
C LYS A 339 9.41 8.12 -17.23
N LEU A 340 8.96 7.02 -16.66
CA LEU A 340 9.36 6.60 -15.32
C LEU A 340 10.88 6.65 -15.14
N ASN A 341 11.35 7.18 -14.01
CA ASN A 341 12.75 7.49 -13.66
C ASN A 341 13.40 8.68 -14.37
N ASP A 342 12.76 9.34 -15.33
CA ASP A 342 13.34 10.56 -15.91
C ASP A 342 13.47 11.65 -14.82
N LYS A 343 14.59 12.37 -14.83
CA LYS A 343 14.75 13.61 -14.06
C LYS A 343 14.06 14.74 -14.81
N VAL A 344 13.34 15.59 -14.09
CA VAL A 344 12.63 16.76 -14.64
C VAL A 344 13.03 18.02 -13.90
N GLU A 345 12.99 19.15 -14.59
CA GLU A 345 13.17 20.48 -14.02
C GLU A 345 11.83 21.18 -13.76
N ALA A 346 11.83 22.18 -12.87
CA ALA A 346 10.67 23.05 -12.68
C ALA A 346 10.35 23.80 -13.98
N GLY A 347 9.08 23.80 -14.39
CA GLY A 347 8.59 24.34 -15.65
C GLY A 347 8.72 23.40 -16.85
N GLN A 348 9.39 22.24 -16.73
CA GLN A 348 9.49 21.28 -17.82
C GLN A 348 8.12 20.70 -18.17
N LYS A 349 7.77 20.70 -19.46
CA LYS A 349 6.55 20.06 -19.98
C LYS A 349 6.67 18.54 -19.88
N VAL A 350 5.67 17.88 -19.29
CA VAL A 350 5.67 16.44 -19.03
C VAL A 350 4.57 15.67 -19.77
N ALA A 351 3.49 16.36 -20.16
CA ALA A 351 2.38 15.73 -20.88
C ALA A 351 1.59 16.76 -21.70
N VAL A 352 0.91 16.26 -22.73
CA VAL A 352 -0.05 16.97 -23.57
C VAL A 352 -1.34 16.16 -23.58
N GLN A 353 -2.50 16.83 -23.66
CA GLN A 353 -3.79 16.14 -23.78
C GLN A 353 -4.53 16.60 -25.03
N ARG A 354 -5.15 15.65 -25.73
CA ARG A 354 -5.90 15.87 -26.97
C ARG A 354 -7.34 15.43 -26.89
N ASP A 355 -8.23 16.20 -27.48
CA ASP A 355 -9.62 15.77 -27.65
C ASP A 355 -9.80 14.74 -28.79
N SER A 356 -11.03 14.30 -29.01
CA SER A 356 -11.37 13.33 -30.06
C SER A 356 -11.15 13.85 -31.49
N PHE A 357 -10.92 15.14 -31.68
CA PHE A 357 -10.57 15.73 -32.98
C PHE A 357 -9.04 15.85 -33.16
N GLY A 358 -8.25 15.43 -32.17
CA GLY A 358 -6.79 15.50 -32.17
C GLY A 358 -6.24 16.88 -31.78
N GLN A 359 -7.08 17.81 -31.35
CA GLN A 359 -6.66 19.16 -30.95
C GLN A 359 -6.03 19.12 -29.56
N VAL A 360 -4.91 19.84 -29.37
CA VAL A 360 -4.30 19.99 -28.04
C VAL A 360 -5.22 20.85 -27.18
N VAL A 361 -5.75 20.27 -26.10
CA VAL A 361 -6.65 20.95 -25.15
C VAL A 361 -5.96 21.36 -23.86
N ALA A 362 -4.81 20.76 -23.54
CA ALA A 362 -3.99 21.13 -22.39
C ALA A 362 -2.53 20.69 -22.56
N GLU A 363 -1.63 21.43 -21.91
CA GLU A 363 -0.23 21.09 -21.71
C GLU A 363 0.08 21.14 -20.22
N TYR A 364 0.83 20.18 -19.72
CA TYR A 364 1.13 20.01 -18.31
C TYR A 364 2.63 20.12 -18.06
N THR A 365 3.00 20.86 -17.02
CA THR A 365 4.40 21.09 -16.62
C THR A 365 4.62 20.63 -15.18
N SER A 366 5.86 20.26 -14.86
CA SER A 366 6.26 20.02 -13.47
C SER A 366 6.43 21.36 -12.74
N GLY A 367 5.90 21.48 -11.53
CA GLY A 367 6.15 22.64 -10.66
C GLY A 367 7.47 22.57 -9.89
N VAL A 368 8.17 21.42 -9.94
CA VAL A 368 9.36 21.12 -9.13
C VAL A 368 10.41 20.41 -9.98
N ALA A 369 11.68 20.48 -9.55
CA ALA A 369 12.72 19.60 -10.05
C ALA A 369 12.73 18.29 -9.23
N GLY A 370 12.85 17.14 -9.90
CA GLY A 370 12.76 15.84 -9.23
C GLY A 370 12.81 14.67 -10.21
N ALA A 371 12.37 13.50 -9.77
CA ALA A 371 12.30 12.28 -10.57
C ALA A 371 10.85 11.86 -10.81
N VAL A 372 10.54 11.43 -12.04
CA VAL A 372 9.23 10.84 -12.37
C VAL A 372 9.12 9.48 -11.69
N THR A 373 8.19 9.35 -10.77
CA THR A 373 8.00 8.12 -9.98
C THR A 373 6.76 7.35 -10.40
N GLY A 374 5.75 8.04 -10.95
CA GLY A 374 4.60 7.38 -11.54
C GLY A 374 3.96 8.18 -12.65
N GLN A 375 3.21 7.45 -13.46
CA GLN A 375 2.73 7.88 -14.76
C GLN A 375 1.45 7.11 -15.11
N ARG A 376 0.43 7.82 -15.57
CA ARG A 376 -0.79 7.21 -16.07
C ARG A 376 -0.46 6.34 -17.30
N SER A 377 -0.91 5.09 -17.27
CA SER A 377 -0.79 4.15 -18.38
C SER A 377 -2.06 4.02 -19.20
N ASP A 378 -3.23 4.35 -18.62
CA ASP A 378 -4.45 4.50 -19.40
C ASP A 378 -4.32 5.63 -20.42
N ALA A 379 -4.66 5.36 -21.67
CA ALA A 379 -4.50 6.32 -22.76
C ALA A 379 -5.36 7.59 -22.63
N MET A 380 -6.36 7.60 -21.74
CA MET A 380 -7.26 8.73 -21.52
C MET A 380 -7.32 9.13 -20.06
N ALA A 381 -7.64 10.39 -19.82
CA ALA A 381 -7.86 10.94 -18.50
C ALA A 381 -9.06 11.88 -18.49
N GLU A 382 -9.78 11.89 -17.37
CA GLU A 382 -10.76 12.92 -17.03
C GLU A 382 -10.11 13.99 -16.15
N PRO A 383 -10.65 15.22 -16.07
CA PRO A 383 -10.19 16.21 -15.12
C PRO A 383 -10.11 15.66 -13.69
N GLY A 384 -8.99 15.91 -13.01
CA GLY A 384 -8.69 15.41 -11.66
C GLY A 384 -7.94 14.08 -11.63
N ASN A 385 -7.91 13.32 -12.73
CA ASN A 385 -7.09 12.10 -12.79
C ASN A 385 -5.60 12.44 -12.72
N PRO A 386 -4.79 11.69 -11.95
CA PRO A 386 -3.34 11.86 -11.98
C PRO A 386 -2.79 11.45 -13.34
N LEU A 387 -1.87 12.27 -13.87
CA LEU A 387 -1.14 12.01 -15.10
C LEU A 387 0.29 11.57 -14.81
N VAL A 388 0.97 12.32 -13.95
CA VAL A 388 2.36 12.07 -13.56
C VAL A 388 2.51 12.45 -12.09
N PHE A 389 3.38 11.78 -11.35
CA PHE A 389 3.84 12.32 -10.08
C PHE A 389 5.36 12.36 -10.01
N ILE A 390 5.86 13.49 -9.51
CA ILE A 390 7.29 13.77 -9.37
C ILE A 390 7.66 13.63 -7.91
N LEU A 391 8.54 12.70 -7.59
CA LEU A 391 9.19 12.64 -6.29
C LEU A 391 10.32 13.68 -6.27
N PHE A 392 10.38 14.47 -5.19
CA PHE A 392 11.36 15.52 -5.04
C PHE A 392 11.80 15.69 -3.60
N HIS A 393 12.89 16.43 -3.42
CA HIS A 393 13.39 16.79 -2.11
C HIS A 393 13.06 18.25 -1.82
N THR A 394 12.31 18.49 -0.76
CA THR A 394 12.14 19.80 -0.15
C THR A 394 13.19 19.97 0.94
N PRO A 395 14.01 21.03 0.91
CA PRO A 395 14.86 21.36 2.04
C PRO A 395 14.01 21.49 3.31
N ALA A 396 14.52 21.00 4.44
CA ALA A 396 13.89 21.25 5.73
C ALA A 396 13.74 22.76 5.94
N GLN A 397 12.54 23.21 6.33
CA GLN A 397 12.29 24.60 6.73
C GLN A 397 12.90 24.92 8.09
#